data_AF-A0A2G5QHM5-F1
#
_entry.id   AF-A0A2G5QHM5-F1
#
_cell.length_a   1.000
_cell.length_b   1.000
_cell.length_c   1.000
_cell.angle_alpha   90.00
_cell.angle_beta   90.00
_cell.angle_gamma   90.00
#
_symmetry.space_group_name_H-M   'P 1'
#
loop_
_entity.id
_entity.type
_entity.pdbx_description
1 polymer ?
#
loop_
_entity_poly.entity_id
_entity_poly.type
_entity_poly.pdbx_seq_one_letter_code
_entity_poly.pdbx_strand_id
1 'polypeptide(L)'
;MSDTTKHPQLAKVRLAGGAPPLLPDLADVMPADPALADALATEFASTATTLSTPQAYWAGLNGWMTDRLSGPVMEGKVSPEQLGAQAWAIYASSYWGGLELREHWGMPPVIAKMGIKFSPPFADVQMGILAQMRQRMAAVNAGGEACLALLPSLMREGGTSGTVYGIAYNAGVQVVKTEDPPIGQRRPHRQPKPAALRINGRDFMRVDYDLPTPHYLKVWRSAYERAVTANPEAYERVIVGEAGQTDLRDLWRKGVAFGNTTWGGDSQDNWTDAYFDETIRWSSILTFGMEAVGLAAIAAVINQDPEAAKLAVMGNALYLGATPGWLLGLIDTGAHLPTVTA
;
A
#
# COMPACT_ATOMS: atom_id res chain seq x y z
N MET A 1 14.02 -17.88 43.14
CA MET A 1 13.37 -17.04 42.11
C MET A 1 14.22 -17.11 40.86
N SER A 2 13.83 -17.91 39.87
CA SER A 2 14.41 -17.82 38.52
C SER A 2 13.26 -17.96 37.52
N ASP A 3 12.75 -16.82 37.08
CA ASP A 3 11.79 -16.75 35.99
C ASP A 3 12.57 -16.94 34.68
N THR A 4 12.54 -18.16 34.16
CA THR A 4 13.01 -18.46 32.80
C THR A 4 11.79 -18.73 31.95
N THR A 5 11.06 -17.66 31.65
CA THR A 5 10.11 -17.63 30.55
C THR A 5 10.93 -17.75 29.26
N LYS A 6 11.28 -18.98 28.90
CA LYS A 6 11.78 -19.32 27.57
C LYS A 6 10.63 -19.04 26.62
N HIS A 7 10.67 -17.90 25.94
CA HIS A 7 9.83 -17.69 24.77
C HIS A 7 10.10 -18.86 23.81
N PRO A 8 9.06 -19.60 23.37
CA PRO A 8 9.26 -20.67 22.40
C PRO A 8 9.92 -20.06 21.16
N GLN A 9 11.07 -20.60 20.77
CA GLN A 9 11.72 -20.22 19.53
C GLN A 9 10.77 -20.61 18.40
N LEU A 10 10.20 -19.60 17.72
CA LEU A 10 9.41 -19.83 16.52
C LEU A 10 10.27 -20.56 15.49
N ALA A 11 9.72 -21.59 14.86
CA ALA A 11 10.38 -22.28 13.76
C ALA A 11 10.69 -21.26 12.64
N LYS A 12 11.90 -21.34 12.07
CA LYS A 12 12.30 -20.41 11.01
C LYS A 12 11.54 -20.75 9.73
N VAL A 13 10.78 -19.79 9.22
CA VAL A 13 10.07 -19.94 7.96
C VAL A 13 10.97 -19.56 6.80
N ARG A 14 10.94 -20.35 5.72
CA ARG A 14 11.59 -20.04 4.44
C ARG A 14 10.59 -20.06 3.30
N LEU A 15 10.67 -19.06 2.43
CA LEU A 15 9.89 -18.95 1.21
C LEU A 15 10.71 -19.49 0.04
N ALA A 16 10.33 -20.66 -0.48
CA ALA A 16 11.02 -21.30 -1.59
C ALA A 16 10.23 -21.19 -2.90
N GLY A 17 10.92 -20.86 -3.99
CA GLY A 17 10.31 -20.63 -5.31
C GLY A 17 9.56 -19.30 -5.42
N GLY A 18 9.20 -18.90 -6.64
CA GLY A 18 8.21 -17.83 -6.84
C GLY A 18 8.66 -16.38 -6.58
N ALA A 19 9.95 -16.05 -6.63
CA ALA A 19 10.38 -14.65 -6.61
C ALA A 19 9.75 -13.90 -7.81
N PRO A 20 9.24 -12.67 -7.62
CA PRO A 20 8.61 -11.94 -8.70
C PRO A 20 9.65 -11.61 -9.79
N PRO A 21 9.29 -11.69 -11.08
CA PRO A 21 10.20 -11.32 -12.15
C PRO A 21 10.50 -9.82 -12.08
N LEU A 22 11.78 -9.47 -12.18
CA LEU A 22 12.26 -8.09 -12.20
C LEU A 22 13.21 -7.88 -13.38
N LEU A 23 13.03 -6.75 -14.09
CA LEU A 23 14.02 -6.24 -15.03
C LEU A 23 15.32 -5.93 -14.27
N PRO A 24 16.51 -6.16 -14.89
CA PRO A 24 17.79 -5.89 -14.25
C PRO A 24 17.90 -4.48 -13.65
N ASP A 25 17.55 -3.46 -14.41
CA ASP A 25 17.57 -2.07 -13.95
C ASP A 25 16.67 -1.80 -12.74
N LEU A 26 15.53 -2.51 -12.62
CA LEU A 26 14.65 -2.39 -11.47
C LEU A 26 15.23 -3.15 -10.27
N ALA A 27 15.87 -4.30 -10.49
CA ALA A 27 16.58 -5.03 -9.45
C ALA A 27 17.76 -4.22 -8.87
N ASP A 28 18.36 -3.32 -9.64
CA ASP A 28 19.44 -2.45 -9.13
C ASP A 28 18.95 -1.44 -8.06
N VAL A 29 17.70 -0.97 -8.16
CA VAL A 29 17.12 0.02 -7.22
C VAL A 29 16.17 -0.61 -6.20
N MET A 30 15.67 -1.81 -6.48
CA MET A 30 14.85 -2.64 -5.61
C MET A 30 15.46 -4.05 -5.52
N PRO A 31 16.65 -4.18 -4.91
CA PRO A 31 17.36 -5.44 -4.85
C PRO A 31 16.58 -6.49 -4.09
N ALA A 32 16.57 -7.71 -4.62
CA ALA A 32 15.96 -8.84 -3.96
C ALA A 32 16.69 -9.15 -2.65
N ASP A 33 15.94 -9.29 -1.56
CA ASP A 33 16.45 -9.70 -0.26
C ASP A 33 15.60 -10.86 0.31
N PRO A 34 15.84 -12.10 -0.15
CA PRO A 34 15.12 -13.27 0.34
C PRO A 34 15.27 -13.48 1.85
N ALA A 35 16.40 -13.06 2.45
CA ALA A 35 16.62 -13.20 3.88
C ALA A 35 15.70 -12.26 4.68
N LEU A 36 15.48 -11.04 4.20
CA LEU A 36 14.48 -10.14 4.76
C LEU A 36 13.07 -10.73 4.64
N ALA A 37 12.70 -11.29 3.48
CA ALA A 37 11.39 -11.90 3.29
C ALA A 37 11.17 -13.10 4.22
N ASP A 38 12.17 -13.99 4.37
CA ASP A 38 12.13 -15.12 5.30
C ASP A 38 11.99 -14.68 6.76
N ALA A 39 12.73 -13.63 7.16
CA ALA A 39 12.65 -13.07 8.50
C ALA A 39 11.25 -12.51 8.81
N LEU A 40 10.68 -11.75 7.87
CA LEU A 40 9.32 -11.20 7.98
C LEU A 40 8.25 -12.31 7.99
N ALA A 41 8.39 -13.34 7.14
CA ALA A 41 7.50 -14.49 7.13
C ALA A 41 7.60 -15.31 8.44
N THR A 42 8.79 -15.42 9.01
CA THR A 42 9.00 -16.04 10.33
C THR A 42 8.29 -15.26 11.43
N GLU A 43 8.38 -13.93 11.42
CA GLU A 43 7.67 -13.09 12.39
C GLU A 43 6.14 -13.16 12.20
N PHE A 44 5.67 -13.23 10.95
CA PHE A 44 4.25 -13.39 10.64
C PHE A 44 3.68 -14.76 11.02
N ALA A 45 4.51 -15.80 11.18
CA ALA A 45 4.07 -17.19 11.34
C ALA A 45 3.03 -17.37 12.45
N SER A 46 3.19 -16.72 13.61
CA SER A 46 2.19 -16.78 14.69
C SER A 46 0.86 -16.15 14.29
N THR A 47 0.89 -15.02 13.59
CA THR A 47 -0.31 -14.34 13.09
C THR A 47 -1.01 -15.18 12.03
N ALA A 48 -0.25 -15.86 11.16
CA ALA A 48 -0.80 -16.76 10.16
C ALA A 48 -1.66 -17.88 10.77
N THR A 49 -1.33 -18.38 11.96
CA THR A 49 -2.15 -19.41 12.65
C THR A 49 -3.51 -18.91 13.13
N THR A 50 -3.71 -17.59 13.16
CA THR A 50 -4.96 -16.95 13.62
C THR A 50 -5.87 -16.51 12.48
N LEU A 51 -5.45 -16.69 11.23
CA LEU A 51 -6.29 -16.40 10.07
C LEU A 51 -7.54 -17.28 10.09
N SER A 52 -8.70 -16.69 9.83
CA SER A 52 -9.96 -17.42 9.72
C SER A 52 -10.00 -18.34 8.49
N THR A 53 -9.10 -18.13 7.51
CA THR A 53 -8.91 -19.00 6.36
C THR A 53 -7.44 -19.06 5.94
N PRO A 54 -6.86 -20.26 5.76
CA PRO A 54 -5.48 -20.42 5.25
C PRO A 54 -5.29 -19.88 3.84
N GLN A 55 -6.35 -19.82 3.04
CA GLN A 55 -6.32 -19.32 1.67
C GLN A 55 -5.94 -17.85 1.58
N ALA A 56 -6.03 -17.06 2.67
CA ALA A 56 -5.68 -15.64 2.70
C ALA A 56 -4.24 -15.39 3.22
N TYR A 57 -3.37 -16.40 3.21
CA TYR A 57 -2.03 -16.31 3.78
C TYR A 57 -1.20 -15.19 3.17
N TRP A 58 -1.16 -15.07 1.84
CA TRP A 58 -0.34 -14.10 1.12
C TRP A 58 -0.93 -12.70 1.16
N ALA A 59 -2.26 -12.57 1.09
CA ALA A 59 -2.94 -11.31 1.37
C ALA A 59 -2.61 -10.82 2.80
N GLY A 60 -2.65 -11.75 3.77
CA GLY A 60 -2.29 -11.49 5.16
C GLY A 60 -0.84 -11.10 5.35
N LEU A 61 0.08 -11.84 4.75
CA LEU A 61 1.52 -11.56 4.79
C LEU A 61 1.82 -10.19 4.19
N ASN A 62 1.20 -9.82 3.07
CA ASN A 62 1.37 -8.51 2.46
C ASN A 62 0.90 -7.37 3.38
N GLY A 63 -0.33 -7.47 3.89
CA GLY A 63 -0.86 -6.47 4.83
C GLY A 63 0.02 -6.33 6.07
N TRP A 64 0.48 -7.46 6.63
CA TRP A 64 1.37 -7.47 7.79
C TRP A 64 2.75 -6.86 7.49
N MET A 65 3.39 -7.25 6.38
CA MET A 65 4.71 -6.74 5.98
C MET A 65 4.66 -5.22 5.73
N THR A 66 3.61 -4.73 5.07
CA THR A 66 3.48 -3.30 4.79
C THR A 66 3.39 -2.48 6.07
N ASP A 67 2.61 -2.90 7.06
CA ASP A 67 2.55 -2.24 8.38
C ASP A 67 3.88 -2.31 9.12
N ARG A 68 4.49 -3.50 9.13
CA ARG A 68 5.74 -3.76 9.85
C ARG A 68 6.90 -2.91 9.35
N LEU A 69 6.95 -2.66 8.05
CA LEU A 69 7.99 -1.86 7.38
C LEU A 69 7.65 -0.35 7.38
N SER A 70 6.37 0.02 7.35
CA SER A 70 5.96 1.43 7.36
C SER A 70 6.31 2.15 8.65
N GLY A 71 6.07 1.53 9.81
CA GLY A 71 6.34 2.16 11.11
C GLY A 71 7.78 2.70 11.24
N PRO A 72 8.81 1.86 11.06
CA PRO A 72 10.20 2.29 11.12
C PRO A 72 10.57 3.39 10.12
N VAL A 73 10.03 3.36 8.89
CA VAL A 73 10.24 4.45 7.92
C VAL A 73 9.61 5.75 8.41
N MET A 74 8.35 5.70 8.84
CA MET A 74 7.62 6.89 9.30
C MET A 74 8.13 7.44 10.64
N GLU A 75 8.92 6.67 11.39
CA GLU A 75 9.60 7.05 12.62
C GLU A 75 11.06 7.50 12.40
N GLY A 76 11.54 7.53 11.15
CA GLY A 76 12.92 7.94 10.81
C GLY A 76 13.99 6.95 11.24
N LYS A 77 13.65 5.67 11.42
CA LYS A 77 14.55 4.61 11.88
C LYS A 77 15.18 3.79 10.76
N VAL A 78 14.81 4.07 9.51
CA VAL A 78 15.29 3.38 8.31
C VAL A 78 16.22 4.29 7.55
N SER A 79 17.37 3.77 7.12
CA SER A 79 18.29 4.52 6.27
C SER A 79 17.91 4.39 4.79
N PRO A 80 18.28 5.36 3.92
CA PRO A 80 18.00 5.28 2.48
C PRO A 80 18.51 4.00 1.81
N GLU A 81 19.64 3.46 2.26
CA GLU A 81 20.28 2.26 1.70
C GLU A 81 19.45 0.99 1.93
N GLN A 82 18.65 0.96 2.99
CA GLN A 82 17.78 -0.17 3.31
C GLN A 82 16.46 -0.15 2.54
N LEU A 83 16.08 1.01 2.00
CA LEU A 83 14.75 1.23 1.43
C LEU A 83 14.48 0.38 0.19
N GLY A 84 15.48 0.17 -0.66
CA GLY A 84 15.33 -0.65 -1.88
C GLY A 84 14.93 -2.09 -1.58
N ALA A 85 15.59 -2.74 -0.63
CA ALA A 85 15.28 -4.11 -0.21
C ALA A 85 13.89 -4.21 0.48
N GLN A 86 13.51 -3.21 1.27
CA GLN A 86 12.19 -3.15 1.89
C GLN A 86 11.07 -2.93 0.85
N ALA A 87 11.29 -2.04 -0.12
CA ALA A 87 10.37 -1.82 -1.24
C ALA A 87 10.22 -3.10 -2.08
N TRP A 88 11.32 -3.84 -2.29
CA TRP A 88 11.27 -5.15 -2.94
C TRP A 88 10.40 -6.14 -2.18
N ALA A 89 10.52 -6.22 -0.84
CA ALA A 89 9.72 -7.14 -0.04
C ALA A 89 8.21 -6.83 -0.12
N ILE A 90 7.84 -5.54 -0.17
CA ILE A 90 6.44 -5.13 -0.40
C ILE A 90 5.99 -5.49 -1.81
N TYR A 91 6.80 -5.20 -2.84
CA TYR A 91 6.49 -5.59 -4.21
C TYR A 91 6.28 -7.11 -4.34
N ALA A 92 7.18 -7.90 -3.75
CA ALA A 92 7.12 -9.36 -3.77
C ALA A 92 5.89 -9.90 -3.05
N SER A 93 5.60 -9.43 -1.83
CA SER A 93 4.41 -9.86 -1.11
C SER A 93 3.11 -9.42 -1.77
N SER A 94 3.07 -8.24 -2.39
CA SER A 94 1.91 -7.82 -3.20
C SER A 94 1.74 -8.68 -4.45
N TYR A 95 2.85 -9.05 -5.10
CA TYR A 95 2.84 -9.99 -6.21
C TYR A 95 2.28 -11.35 -5.81
N TRP A 96 2.72 -11.91 -4.68
CA TRP A 96 2.17 -13.17 -4.16
C TRP A 96 0.70 -13.05 -3.78
N GLY A 97 0.27 -11.93 -3.20
CA GLY A 97 -1.15 -11.66 -2.98
C GLY A 97 -1.96 -11.70 -4.29
N GLY A 98 -1.43 -11.10 -5.37
CA GLY A 98 -2.04 -11.15 -6.69
C GLY A 98 -2.17 -12.57 -7.25
N LEU A 99 -1.13 -13.40 -7.08
CA LEU A 99 -1.16 -14.81 -7.45
C LEU A 99 -2.21 -15.59 -6.65
N GLU A 100 -2.27 -15.41 -5.34
CA GLU A 100 -3.25 -16.05 -4.45
C GLU A 100 -4.67 -15.75 -4.90
N LEU A 101 -4.96 -14.47 -5.14
CA LEU A 101 -6.26 -14.03 -5.60
C LEU A 101 -6.66 -14.73 -6.89
N ARG A 102 -5.72 -14.80 -7.86
CA ARG A 102 -5.96 -15.48 -9.13
C ARG A 102 -6.16 -16.98 -8.96
N GLU A 103 -5.32 -17.65 -8.18
CA GLU A 103 -5.35 -19.11 -8.01
C GLU A 103 -6.62 -19.57 -7.29
N HIS A 104 -7.15 -18.79 -6.36
CA HIS A 104 -8.34 -19.16 -5.60
C HIS A 104 -9.64 -18.65 -6.23
N TRP A 105 -9.60 -17.50 -6.91
CA TRP A 105 -10.83 -16.80 -7.31
C TRP A 105 -10.85 -16.35 -8.77
N GLY A 106 -9.77 -16.61 -9.51
CA GLY A 106 -9.65 -16.23 -10.91
C GLY A 106 -9.38 -14.75 -11.11
N MET A 107 -9.39 -14.33 -12.37
CA MET A 107 -9.08 -12.97 -12.76
C MET A 107 -10.37 -12.11 -12.86
N PRO A 108 -10.40 -10.91 -12.26
CA PRO A 108 -11.51 -9.98 -12.43
C PRO A 108 -11.77 -9.66 -13.91
N PRO A 109 -13.03 -9.63 -14.37
CA PRO A 109 -13.37 -9.39 -15.77
C PRO A 109 -12.84 -8.07 -16.35
N VAL A 110 -12.61 -7.04 -15.52
CA VAL A 110 -12.07 -5.76 -16.00
C VAL A 110 -10.61 -5.88 -16.42
N ILE A 111 -9.83 -6.73 -15.75
CA ILE A 111 -8.40 -6.92 -16.02
C ILE A 111 -8.21 -7.58 -17.39
N ALA A 112 -9.10 -8.52 -17.74
CA ALA A 112 -9.15 -9.12 -19.08
C ALA A 112 -9.32 -8.07 -20.20
N LYS A 113 -9.96 -6.93 -19.90
CA LYS A 113 -10.26 -5.87 -20.86
C LYS A 113 -9.19 -4.78 -20.94
N MET A 114 -8.17 -4.82 -20.07
CA MET A 114 -7.13 -3.79 -20.03
C MET A 114 -6.12 -3.88 -21.20
N GLY A 115 -6.15 -4.95 -21.99
CA GLY A 115 -5.23 -5.12 -23.13
C GLY A 115 -3.76 -5.28 -22.73
N ILE A 116 -3.48 -5.61 -21.47
CA ILE A 116 -2.14 -5.83 -20.92
C ILE A 116 -1.71 -7.27 -21.23
N LYS A 117 -0.41 -7.50 -21.39
CA LYS A 117 0.15 -8.85 -21.54
C LYS A 117 -0.03 -9.64 -20.24
N PHE A 118 -0.46 -10.90 -20.33
CA PHE A 118 -0.64 -11.84 -19.20
C PHE A 118 0.61 -12.71 -18.91
N SER A 119 1.77 -12.18 -19.26
CA SER A 119 3.06 -12.86 -19.04
C SER A 119 4.20 -11.83 -18.95
N PRO A 120 5.27 -12.17 -18.21
CA PRO A 120 6.46 -11.32 -18.07
C PRO A 120 7.11 -11.02 -19.44
N PRO A 121 7.93 -9.94 -19.54
CA PRO A 121 8.56 -9.19 -18.44
C PRO A 121 7.81 -7.93 -17.96
N PHE A 122 6.56 -7.70 -18.37
CA PHE A 122 5.75 -6.54 -17.93
C PHE A 122 6.49 -5.18 -18.00
N ALA A 123 7.29 -5.01 -19.07
CA ALA A 123 8.33 -3.98 -19.11
C ALA A 123 7.80 -2.57 -18.85
N ASP A 124 6.65 -2.19 -19.42
CA ASP A 124 6.09 -0.84 -19.27
C ASP A 124 5.78 -0.51 -17.79
N VAL A 125 5.20 -1.46 -17.06
CA VAL A 125 4.87 -1.29 -15.63
C VAL A 125 6.16 -1.17 -14.82
N GLN A 126 7.13 -2.05 -15.06
CA GLN A 126 8.39 -2.06 -14.31
C GLN A 126 9.27 -0.85 -14.60
N MET A 127 9.28 -0.35 -15.85
CA MET A 127 9.98 0.88 -16.21
C MET A 127 9.34 2.12 -15.56
N GLY A 128 8.02 2.13 -15.40
CA GLY A 128 7.31 3.15 -14.62
C GLY A 128 7.76 3.19 -13.16
N ILE A 129 7.80 2.02 -12.50
CA ILE A 129 8.30 1.89 -11.12
C ILE A 129 9.76 2.36 -11.04
N LEU A 130 10.62 1.92 -11.96
CA LEU A 130 12.03 2.27 -11.99
C LEU A 130 12.24 3.80 -12.07
N ALA A 131 11.55 4.47 -12.99
CA ALA A 131 11.66 5.91 -13.15
C ALA A 131 11.25 6.65 -11.87
N GLN A 132 10.15 6.24 -11.26
CA GLN A 132 9.63 6.81 -10.02
C GLN A 132 10.54 6.56 -8.82
N MET A 133 11.09 5.35 -8.71
CA MET A 133 12.03 4.97 -7.65
C MET A 133 13.33 5.77 -7.77
N ARG A 134 13.89 5.88 -8.98
CA ARG A 134 15.09 6.71 -9.23
C ARG A 134 14.86 8.17 -8.86
N GLN A 135 13.71 8.76 -9.22
CA GLN A 135 13.36 10.13 -8.86
C GLN A 135 13.34 10.35 -7.34
N ARG A 136 12.65 9.46 -6.61
CA ARG A 136 12.52 9.56 -5.14
C ARG A 136 13.85 9.33 -4.45
N MET A 137 14.61 8.32 -4.85
CA MET A 137 15.93 8.05 -4.27
C MET A 137 16.94 9.17 -4.56
N ALA A 138 16.87 9.81 -5.74
CA ALA A 138 17.68 10.98 -6.02
C ALA A 138 17.37 12.13 -5.05
N ALA A 139 16.09 12.41 -4.77
CA ALA A 139 15.70 13.42 -3.80
C ALA A 139 16.14 13.06 -2.37
N VAL A 140 15.92 11.81 -1.94
CA VAL A 140 16.34 11.32 -0.61
C VAL A 140 17.84 11.47 -0.41
N ASN A 141 18.64 11.12 -1.42
CA ASN A 141 20.10 11.22 -1.37
C ASN A 141 20.59 12.68 -1.41
N ALA A 142 19.84 13.58 -2.04
CA ALA A 142 20.13 15.01 -2.07
C ALA A 142 19.70 15.74 -0.77
N GLY A 143 18.88 15.11 0.07
CA GLY A 143 18.51 15.61 1.40
C GLY A 143 17.06 16.10 1.51
N GLY A 144 16.67 16.48 2.74
CA GLY A 144 15.28 16.85 3.06
C GLY A 144 14.71 17.99 2.20
N GLU A 145 15.53 18.98 1.84
CA GLU A 145 15.10 20.09 0.99
C GLU A 145 14.74 19.64 -0.43
N ALA A 146 15.50 18.71 -0.99
CA ALA A 146 15.20 18.12 -2.30
C ALA A 146 13.91 17.27 -2.23
N CYS A 147 13.70 16.56 -1.12
CA CYS A 147 12.44 15.88 -0.86
C CYS A 147 11.27 16.87 -0.78
N LEU A 148 11.43 17.97 -0.03
CA LEU A 148 10.40 19.00 0.12
C LEU A 148 10.02 19.61 -1.23
N ALA A 149 11.01 19.91 -2.08
CA ALA A 149 10.78 20.39 -3.44
C ALA A 149 10.07 19.37 -4.35
N LEU A 150 10.26 18.08 -4.11
CA LEU A 150 9.62 17.01 -4.89
C LEU A 150 8.13 16.83 -4.53
N LEU A 151 7.77 17.01 -3.25
CA LEU A 151 6.44 16.68 -2.72
C LEU A 151 5.25 17.28 -3.50
N PRO A 152 5.26 18.55 -3.95
CA PRO A 152 4.14 19.11 -4.70
C PRO A 152 3.77 18.33 -5.97
N SER A 153 4.79 17.77 -6.64
CA SER A 153 4.60 16.93 -7.84
C SER A 153 4.15 15.51 -7.47
N LEU A 154 4.74 14.95 -6.40
CA LEU A 154 4.43 13.61 -5.89
C LEU A 154 2.97 13.49 -5.45
N MET A 155 2.46 14.51 -4.76
CA MET A 155 1.05 14.58 -4.34
C MET A 155 0.08 14.65 -5.51
N ARG A 156 0.53 15.16 -6.67
CA ARG A 156 -0.27 15.34 -7.89
C ARG A 156 -0.10 14.23 -8.92
N GLU A 157 0.70 13.21 -8.60
CA GLU A 157 0.90 12.08 -9.49
C GLU A 157 -0.41 11.31 -9.68
N GLY A 158 -0.90 11.29 -10.93
CA GLY A 158 -2.09 10.55 -11.31
C GLY A 158 -1.76 9.07 -11.54
N GLY A 159 -1.91 8.26 -10.50
CA GLY A 159 -1.66 6.83 -10.56
C GLY A 159 -1.73 6.17 -9.19
N THR A 160 -1.81 4.84 -9.15
CA THR A 160 -1.95 4.09 -7.89
C THR A 160 -0.71 4.15 -6.98
N SER A 161 0.42 4.63 -7.50
CA SER A 161 1.67 4.95 -6.80
C SER A 161 1.71 6.38 -6.22
N GLY A 162 0.81 7.26 -6.68
CA GLY A 162 0.77 8.66 -6.28
C GLY A 162 0.32 8.83 -4.84
N THR A 163 0.84 9.85 -4.16
CA THR A 163 0.63 10.02 -2.71
C THR A 163 -0.84 10.24 -2.34
N VAL A 164 -1.59 11.05 -3.10
CA VAL A 164 -3.02 11.27 -2.83
C VAL A 164 -3.88 10.25 -3.57
N TYR A 165 -3.60 10.04 -4.86
CA TYR A 165 -4.39 9.15 -5.71
C TYR A 165 -4.34 7.69 -5.23
N GLY A 166 -3.16 7.20 -4.81
CA GLY A 166 -2.99 5.82 -4.34
C GLY A 166 -3.81 5.51 -3.09
N ILE A 167 -3.85 6.43 -2.11
CA ILE A 167 -4.70 6.28 -0.91
C ILE A 167 -6.16 6.24 -1.33
N ALA A 168 -6.58 7.22 -2.14
CA ALA A 168 -7.96 7.34 -2.61
C ALA A 168 -8.42 6.09 -3.37
N TYR A 169 -7.57 5.57 -4.26
CA TYR A 169 -7.80 4.34 -5.01
C TYR A 169 -8.00 3.15 -4.06
N ASN A 170 -7.06 2.89 -3.14
CA ASN A 170 -7.13 1.74 -2.25
C ASN A 170 -8.31 1.83 -1.28
N ALA A 171 -8.64 3.01 -0.77
CA ALA A 171 -9.85 3.23 0.03
C ALA A 171 -11.13 3.00 -0.79
N GLY A 172 -11.17 3.51 -2.03
CA GLY A 172 -12.30 3.33 -2.95
C GLY A 172 -12.56 1.87 -3.29
N VAL A 173 -11.51 1.08 -3.52
CA VAL A 173 -11.61 -0.38 -3.73
C VAL A 173 -12.29 -1.06 -2.54
N GLN A 174 -11.93 -0.68 -1.32
CA GLN A 174 -12.45 -1.34 -0.11
C GLN A 174 -13.91 -0.94 0.18
N VAL A 175 -14.25 0.35 0.08
CA VAL A 175 -15.63 0.82 0.27
C VAL A 175 -16.60 0.17 -0.72
N VAL A 176 -16.14 -0.10 -1.94
CA VAL A 176 -16.97 -0.73 -2.98
C VAL A 176 -17.14 -2.22 -2.72
N LYS A 177 -16.10 -2.89 -2.20
CA LYS A 177 -16.19 -4.29 -1.81
C LYS A 177 -17.13 -4.51 -0.61
N THR A 178 -17.11 -3.60 0.37
CA THR A 178 -18.00 -3.64 1.55
C THR A 178 -19.38 -3.04 1.29
N GLU A 179 -19.58 -2.37 0.15
CA GLU A 179 -20.82 -1.68 -0.21
C GLU A 179 -21.21 -0.58 0.80
N ASP A 180 -20.22 0.04 1.47
CA ASP A 180 -20.47 1.07 2.48
C ASP A 180 -20.90 2.40 1.83
N PRO A 181 -22.11 2.92 2.12
CA PRO A 181 -22.62 4.14 1.51
C PRO A 181 -21.89 5.40 2.06
N PRO A 182 -21.86 6.52 1.30
CA PRO A 182 -22.60 6.78 0.05
C PRO A 182 -21.83 6.40 -1.21
N ILE A 183 -20.57 5.95 -1.09
CA ILE A 183 -19.69 5.66 -2.23
C ILE A 183 -19.87 4.21 -2.71
N GLY A 184 -20.02 3.27 -1.78
CA GLY A 184 -20.33 1.87 -2.08
C GLY A 184 -21.75 1.74 -2.63
N GLN A 185 -21.88 1.05 -3.76
CA GLN A 185 -23.19 0.76 -4.35
C GLN A 185 -23.81 -0.44 -3.61
N ARG A 186 -24.79 -0.16 -2.74
CA ARG A 186 -25.57 -1.22 -2.09
C ARG A 186 -26.28 -2.07 -3.13
N ARG A 187 -26.04 -3.38 -3.11
CA ARG A 187 -26.72 -4.35 -3.98
C ARG A 187 -27.93 -4.93 -3.24
N PRO A 188 -29.17 -4.65 -3.69
CA PRO A 188 -30.37 -5.05 -2.96
C PRO A 188 -30.55 -6.56 -2.78
N HIS A 189 -29.89 -7.37 -3.62
CA HIS A 189 -29.96 -8.83 -3.59
C HIS A 189 -28.95 -9.47 -2.64
N ARG A 190 -28.19 -8.67 -1.87
CA ARG A 190 -27.12 -9.17 -0.98
C ARG A 190 -27.34 -8.75 0.45
N GLN A 191 -26.82 -9.56 1.35
CA GLN A 191 -26.61 -9.13 2.72
C GLN A 191 -25.48 -8.10 2.71
N PRO A 192 -25.69 -6.90 3.27
CA PRO A 192 -24.63 -5.91 3.43
C PRO A 192 -23.46 -6.51 4.22
N LYS A 193 -22.24 -6.32 3.72
CA LYS A 193 -21.03 -6.65 4.48
C LYS A 193 -20.74 -5.54 5.49
N PRO A 194 -20.22 -5.87 6.69
CA PRO A 194 -19.79 -4.83 7.63
C PRO A 194 -18.69 -3.98 7.00
N ALA A 195 -18.74 -2.67 7.25
CA ALA A 195 -17.75 -1.75 6.74
C ALA A 195 -16.46 -1.88 7.54
N ALA A 196 -15.39 -2.38 6.91
CA ALA A 196 -14.05 -2.38 7.51
C ALA A 196 -13.41 -0.99 7.49
N LEU A 197 -13.82 -0.14 6.55
CA LEU A 197 -13.44 1.27 6.54
C LEU A 197 -14.52 2.14 5.91
N ARG A 198 -14.41 3.44 6.17
CA ARG A 198 -15.26 4.49 5.59
C ARG A 198 -14.39 5.65 5.13
N ILE A 199 -14.67 6.17 3.94
CA ILE A 199 -14.08 7.44 3.49
C ILE A 199 -14.84 8.58 4.17
N ASN A 200 -14.13 9.41 4.92
CA ASN A 200 -14.73 10.52 5.62
C ASN A 200 -15.06 11.65 4.62
N GLY A 201 -16.34 12.01 4.53
CA GLY A 201 -16.81 13.06 3.60
C GLY A 201 -16.53 14.49 4.07
N ARG A 202 -16.14 14.68 5.33
CA ARG A 202 -15.87 15.99 5.94
C ARG A 202 -14.38 16.35 5.85
N ASP A 203 -13.52 15.39 6.17
CA ASP A 203 -12.09 15.63 6.35
C ASP A 203 -11.30 15.05 5.18
N PHE A 204 -10.57 15.90 4.45
CA PHE A 204 -9.79 15.51 3.29
C PHE A 204 -8.76 14.43 3.64
N MET A 205 -8.66 13.38 2.82
CA MET A 205 -7.78 12.22 2.99
C MET A 205 -8.02 11.35 4.22
N ARG A 206 -9.06 11.63 5.02
CA ARG A 206 -9.36 10.85 6.21
C ARG A 206 -10.12 9.58 5.84
N VAL A 207 -9.60 8.44 6.32
CA VAL A 207 -10.26 7.14 6.28
C VAL A 207 -10.50 6.66 7.71
N ASP A 208 -11.73 6.32 8.04
CA ASP A 208 -12.12 5.79 9.34
C ASP A 208 -12.16 4.27 9.26
N TYR A 209 -11.33 3.60 10.06
CA TYR A 209 -11.15 2.15 10.03
C TYR A 209 -11.83 1.52 11.24
N ASP A 210 -12.30 0.28 11.09
CA ASP A 210 -12.77 -0.55 12.19
C ASP A 210 -11.62 -1.11 13.05
N LEU A 211 -10.41 -1.17 12.47
CA LEU A 211 -9.19 -1.62 13.12
C LEU A 211 -8.52 -0.53 13.98
N PRO A 212 -7.80 -0.94 15.04
CA PRO A 212 -6.98 -0.01 15.82
C PRO A 212 -5.94 0.69 14.94
N THR A 213 -5.97 2.03 14.91
CA THR A 213 -4.98 2.82 14.19
C THR A 213 -3.58 2.63 14.82
N PRO A 214 -2.54 2.30 14.03
CA PRO A 214 -1.18 2.13 14.53
C PRO A 214 -0.58 3.46 15.01
N HIS A 215 0.45 3.38 15.86
CA HIS A 215 1.03 4.56 16.50
C HIS A 215 1.55 5.59 15.49
N TYR A 216 2.32 5.15 14.48
CA TYR A 216 2.89 6.04 13.47
C TYR A 216 1.80 6.84 12.73
N LEU A 217 0.67 6.21 12.39
CA LEU A 217 -0.44 6.90 11.73
C LEU A 217 -1.13 7.91 12.67
N LYS A 218 -1.27 7.59 13.97
CA LYS A 218 -1.78 8.55 14.96
C LYS A 218 -0.90 9.80 15.04
N VAL A 219 0.43 9.61 15.05
CA VAL A 219 1.40 10.72 15.07
C VAL A 219 1.21 11.63 13.86
N TRP A 220 1.12 11.07 12.66
CA TRP A 220 0.98 11.85 11.43
C TRP A 220 -0.40 12.50 11.25
N ARG A 221 -1.48 11.85 11.73
CA ARG A 221 -2.81 12.49 11.84
C ARG A 221 -2.75 13.73 12.71
N SER A 222 -2.18 13.62 13.91
CA SER A 222 -2.04 14.77 14.81
C SER A 222 -1.10 15.84 14.26
N ALA A 223 -0.02 15.46 13.56
CA ALA A 223 0.89 16.42 12.92
C ALA A 223 0.19 17.20 11.79
N TYR A 224 -0.56 16.51 10.95
CA TYR A 224 -1.37 17.10 9.89
C TYR A 224 -2.44 18.05 10.45
N GLU A 225 -3.22 17.61 11.45
CA GLU A 225 -4.26 18.44 12.08
C GLU A 225 -3.69 19.73 12.67
N ARG A 226 -2.52 19.65 13.34
CA ARG A 226 -1.81 20.83 13.84
C ARG A 226 -1.35 21.74 12.70
N ALA A 227 -0.78 21.18 11.63
CA ALA A 227 -0.28 21.96 10.49
C ALA A 227 -1.42 22.73 9.80
N VAL A 228 -2.54 22.07 9.51
CA VAL A 228 -3.72 22.66 8.86
C VAL A 228 -4.36 23.73 9.76
N THR A 229 -4.47 23.46 11.06
CA THR A 229 -5.05 24.42 12.02
C THR A 229 -4.18 25.66 12.19
N ALA A 230 -2.86 25.50 12.25
CA ALA A 230 -1.92 26.61 12.42
C ALA A 230 -1.77 27.44 11.14
N ASN A 231 -1.88 26.82 9.96
CA ASN A 231 -1.59 27.46 8.67
C ASN A 231 -2.69 27.18 7.61
N PRO A 232 -3.94 27.61 7.81
CA PRO A 232 -5.06 27.28 6.93
C PRO A 232 -4.89 27.81 5.50
N GLU A 233 -4.27 28.97 5.31
CA GLU A 233 -4.02 29.51 3.96
C GLU A 233 -2.95 28.71 3.20
N ALA A 234 -1.90 28.26 3.91
CA ALA A 234 -0.87 27.42 3.31
C ALA A 234 -1.45 26.07 2.92
N TYR A 235 -2.30 25.49 3.78
CA TYR A 235 -3.06 24.29 3.46
C TYR A 235 -3.87 24.48 2.17
N GLU A 236 -4.68 25.53 2.06
CA GLU A 236 -5.49 25.72 0.85
C GLU A 236 -4.64 25.93 -0.42
N ARG A 237 -3.51 26.65 -0.32
CA ARG A 237 -2.56 26.75 -1.45
C ARG A 237 -2.00 25.38 -1.84
N VAL A 238 -1.67 24.53 -0.86
CA VAL A 238 -1.17 23.17 -1.13
C VAL A 238 -2.24 22.32 -1.81
N ILE A 239 -3.50 22.42 -1.39
CA ILE A 239 -4.59 21.63 -1.98
C ILE A 239 -4.94 22.08 -3.39
N VAL A 240 -5.17 23.38 -3.59
CA VAL A 240 -5.56 23.93 -4.91
C VAL A 240 -4.38 23.84 -5.88
N GLY A 241 -3.17 24.15 -5.41
CA GLY A 241 -1.98 24.23 -6.24
C GLY A 241 -1.87 25.53 -7.03
N GLU A 242 -0.84 25.60 -7.86
CA GLU A 242 -0.61 26.70 -8.80
C GLU A 242 -1.45 26.55 -10.07
N ALA A 243 -1.52 27.61 -10.88
CA ALA A 243 -2.21 27.57 -12.16
C ALA A 243 -1.66 26.44 -13.05
N GLY A 244 -2.56 25.61 -13.57
CA GLY A 244 -2.22 24.44 -14.41
C GLY A 244 -1.95 23.15 -13.61
N GLN A 245 -1.90 23.22 -12.28
CA GLN A 245 -1.84 22.03 -11.44
C GLN A 245 -3.24 21.47 -11.16
N THR A 246 -3.32 20.16 -10.91
CA THR A 246 -4.57 19.51 -10.49
C THR A 246 -4.81 19.77 -9.00
N ASP A 247 -6.04 20.14 -8.65
CA ASP A 247 -6.51 20.22 -7.25
C ASP A 247 -6.46 18.82 -6.62
N LEU A 248 -5.87 18.70 -5.43
CA LEU A 248 -5.72 17.41 -4.75
C LEU A 248 -7.06 16.78 -4.37
N ARG A 249 -8.12 17.56 -4.15
CA ARG A 249 -9.49 17.06 -3.92
C ARG A 249 -10.08 16.44 -5.18
N ASP A 250 -9.81 17.03 -6.34
CA ASP A 250 -10.20 16.43 -7.62
C ASP A 250 -9.46 15.12 -7.87
N LEU A 251 -8.16 15.10 -7.56
CA LEU A 251 -7.35 13.91 -7.68
C LEU A 251 -7.83 12.78 -6.75
N TRP A 252 -8.15 13.10 -5.50
CA TRP A 252 -8.76 12.17 -4.55
C TRP A 252 -10.07 11.59 -5.07
N ARG A 253 -11.00 12.45 -5.53
CA ARG A 253 -12.28 12.00 -6.10
C ARG A 253 -12.09 11.06 -7.29
N LYS A 254 -11.14 11.37 -8.18
CA LYS A 254 -10.80 10.50 -9.32
C LYS A 254 -10.23 9.16 -8.87
N GLY A 255 -9.36 9.14 -7.85
CA GLY A 255 -8.82 7.91 -7.29
C GLY A 255 -9.90 7.01 -6.71
N VAL A 256 -10.79 7.57 -5.88
CA VAL A 256 -11.95 6.84 -5.33
C VAL A 256 -12.84 6.26 -6.44
N ALA A 257 -13.18 7.09 -7.45
CA ALA A 257 -14.00 6.66 -8.57
C ALA A 257 -13.32 5.55 -9.39
N PHE A 258 -12.01 5.63 -9.62
CA PHE A 258 -11.27 4.61 -10.34
C PHE A 258 -11.23 3.28 -9.58
N GLY A 259 -10.99 3.32 -8.26
CA GLY A 259 -11.06 2.14 -7.40
C GLY A 259 -12.40 1.43 -7.50
N ASN A 260 -13.49 2.20 -7.51
CA ASN A 260 -14.85 1.70 -7.71
C ASN A 260 -15.03 0.97 -9.05
N THR A 261 -14.53 1.55 -10.15
CA THR A 261 -14.67 0.93 -11.47
C THR A 261 -13.75 -0.29 -11.69
N THR A 262 -12.59 -0.34 -11.02
CA THR A 262 -11.58 -1.38 -11.24
C THR A 262 -11.91 -2.67 -10.49
N TRP A 263 -12.51 -2.57 -9.30
CA TRP A 263 -12.85 -3.73 -8.48
C TRP A 263 -14.35 -3.77 -8.19
N GLY A 264 -15.15 -3.34 -9.18
CA GLY A 264 -16.59 -3.18 -9.09
C GLY A 264 -17.31 -4.44 -8.61
N GLY A 265 -18.57 -4.25 -8.19
CA GLY A 265 -19.29 -5.11 -7.25
C GLY A 265 -19.08 -6.62 -7.39
N ASP A 266 -19.03 -7.16 -8.60
CA ASP A 266 -19.04 -8.61 -8.80
C ASP A 266 -17.66 -9.28 -8.62
N SER A 267 -16.60 -8.49 -8.39
CA SER A 267 -15.21 -8.98 -8.35
C SER A 267 -14.89 -9.94 -7.19
N GLN A 268 -15.75 -9.97 -6.18
CA GLN A 268 -15.61 -10.76 -4.96
C GLN A 268 -16.76 -11.75 -4.75
N ASP A 269 -17.62 -11.95 -5.75
CA ASP A 269 -18.86 -12.74 -5.63
C ASP A 269 -18.63 -14.20 -5.32
N ASN A 270 -17.50 -14.73 -5.78
CA ASN A 270 -17.11 -16.09 -5.55
C ASN A 270 -16.35 -16.26 -4.23
N TRP A 271 -15.93 -15.19 -3.55
CA TRP A 271 -15.15 -15.29 -2.31
C TRP A 271 -16.01 -15.85 -1.18
N THR A 272 -15.41 -16.71 -0.34
CA THR A 272 -16.03 -17.09 0.93
C THR A 272 -16.03 -15.90 1.89
N ASP A 273 -16.96 -15.89 2.84
CA ASP A 273 -17.03 -14.85 3.86
C ASP A 273 -15.72 -14.71 4.65
N ALA A 274 -15.10 -15.84 5.04
CA ALA A 274 -13.82 -15.83 5.74
C ALA A 274 -12.69 -15.22 4.88
N TYR A 275 -12.61 -15.54 3.58
CA TYR A 275 -11.59 -14.97 2.71
C TYR A 275 -11.81 -13.48 2.48
N PHE A 276 -13.06 -13.06 2.32
CA PHE A 276 -13.42 -11.67 2.22
C PHE A 276 -13.00 -10.90 3.47
N ASP A 277 -13.37 -11.37 4.66
CA ASP A 277 -13.08 -10.67 5.92
C ASP A 277 -11.57 -10.53 6.16
N GLU A 278 -10.78 -11.57 5.93
CA GLU A 278 -9.31 -11.49 6.03
C GLU A 278 -8.72 -10.54 4.98
N THR A 279 -9.09 -10.71 3.71
CA THR A 279 -8.49 -9.92 2.62
C THR A 279 -8.80 -8.43 2.78
N ILE A 280 -10.03 -8.10 3.20
CA ILE A 280 -10.41 -6.71 3.47
C ILE A 280 -9.69 -6.17 4.71
N ARG A 281 -9.61 -6.93 5.81
CA ARG A 281 -8.85 -6.55 7.00
C ARG A 281 -7.40 -6.19 6.66
N TRP A 282 -6.71 -7.04 5.91
CA TRP A 282 -5.30 -6.83 5.55
C TRP A 282 -5.10 -5.72 4.51
N SER A 283 -6.08 -5.51 3.62
CA SER A 283 -6.09 -4.36 2.71
C SER A 283 -6.24 -3.02 3.46
N SER A 284 -7.05 -2.98 4.54
CA SER A 284 -7.18 -1.81 5.40
C SER A 284 -5.83 -1.45 6.04
N ILE A 285 -5.08 -2.46 6.49
CA ILE A 285 -3.77 -2.28 7.10
C ILE A 285 -2.76 -1.67 6.12
N LEU A 286 -2.74 -2.14 4.87
CA LEU A 286 -1.91 -1.54 3.82
C LEU A 286 -2.19 -0.04 3.62
N THR A 287 -3.45 0.37 3.81
CA THR A 287 -3.89 1.77 3.64
C THR A 287 -3.37 2.67 4.77
N PHE A 288 -3.07 2.14 5.96
CA PHE A 288 -2.54 2.93 7.08
C PHE A 288 -1.23 3.65 6.74
N GLY A 289 -0.25 2.93 6.20
CA GLY A 289 1.04 3.51 5.85
C GLY A 289 0.94 4.48 4.68
N MET A 290 0.11 4.16 3.67
CA MET A 290 -0.17 5.10 2.58
C MET A 290 -0.78 6.42 3.11
N GLU A 291 -1.76 6.33 4.02
CA GLU A 291 -2.36 7.51 4.65
C GLU A 291 -1.31 8.30 5.44
N ALA A 292 -0.49 7.64 6.26
CA ALA A 292 0.56 8.30 7.03
C ALA A 292 1.54 9.07 6.13
N VAL A 293 1.93 8.47 4.99
CA VAL A 293 2.79 9.11 3.98
C VAL A 293 2.13 10.34 3.38
N GLY A 294 0.85 10.28 3.02
CA GLY A 294 0.12 11.41 2.47
C GLY A 294 -0.05 12.57 3.45
N LEU A 295 -0.37 12.25 4.71
CA LEU A 295 -0.49 13.23 5.77
C LEU A 295 0.87 13.87 6.09
N ALA A 296 1.94 13.08 6.11
CA ALA A 296 3.31 13.58 6.28
C ALA A 296 3.71 14.53 5.14
N ALA A 297 3.39 14.18 3.89
CA ALA A 297 3.70 15.03 2.73
C ALA A 297 3.03 16.41 2.85
N ILE A 298 1.74 16.46 3.17
CA ILE A 298 1.02 17.74 3.29
C ILE A 298 1.55 18.53 4.48
N ALA A 299 1.74 17.89 5.65
CA ALA A 299 2.28 18.54 6.83
C ALA A 299 3.68 19.13 6.57
N ALA A 300 4.53 18.39 5.84
CA ALA A 300 5.87 18.84 5.47
C ALA A 300 5.83 20.09 4.59
N VAL A 301 4.98 20.11 3.55
CA VAL A 301 4.86 21.28 2.67
C VAL A 301 4.26 22.48 3.39
N ILE A 302 3.27 22.28 4.26
CA ILE A 302 2.68 23.38 5.05
C ILE A 302 3.72 24.03 5.97
N ASN A 303 4.46 23.19 6.70
CA ASN A 303 5.42 23.66 7.72
C ASN A 303 6.81 23.96 7.15
N GLN A 304 7.05 23.67 5.86
CA GLN A 304 8.37 23.71 5.24
C GLN A 304 9.38 22.85 6.05
N ASP A 305 8.99 21.62 6.36
CA ASP A 305 9.74 20.69 7.20
C ASP A 305 10.51 19.65 6.34
N PRO A 306 11.85 19.78 6.20
CA PRO A 306 12.64 18.92 5.34
C PRO A 306 12.74 17.48 5.87
N GLU A 307 12.68 17.28 7.18
CA GLU A 307 12.75 15.95 7.78
C GLU A 307 11.44 15.20 7.54
N ALA A 308 10.30 15.84 7.81
CA ALA A 308 9.00 15.29 7.46
C ALA A 308 8.89 15.00 5.95
N ALA A 309 9.46 15.87 5.10
CA ALA A 309 9.48 15.64 3.66
C ALA A 309 10.29 14.40 3.28
N LYS A 310 11.47 14.21 3.89
CA LYS A 310 12.28 13.01 3.68
C LYS A 310 11.52 11.75 4.06
N LEU A 311 10.85 11.73 5.21
CA LEU A 311 10.03 10.59 5.65
C LEU A 311 8.88 10.31 4.68
N ALA A 312 8.20 11.34 4.20
CA ALA A 312 7.13 11.20 3.21
C ALA A 312 7.63 10.64 1.87
N VAL A 313 8.77 11.13 1.35
CA VAL A 313 9.34 10.61 0.10
C VAL A 313 9.83 9.16 0.27
N MET A 314 10.50 8.83 1.38
CA MET A 314 10.93 7.46 1.67
C MET A 314 9.73 6.52 1.81
N GLY A 315 8.70 6.92 2.53
CA GLY A 315 7.47 6.14 2.65
C GLY A 315 6.74 5.99 1.32
N ASN A 316 6.69 7.02 0.46
CA ASN A 316 6.08 6.86 -0.87
C ASN A 316 6.90 5.91 -1.76
N ALA A 317 8.23 5.97 -1.70
CA ALA A 317 9.11 5.03 -2.39
C ALA A 317 8.90 3.58 -1.93
N LEU A 318 8.70 3.35 -0.62
CA LEU A 318 8.38 2.03 -0.05
C LEU A 318 7.15 1.38 -0.72
N TYR A 319 6.15 2.18 -1.07
CA TYR A 319 4.87 1.70 -1.61
C TYR A 319 4.78 1.65 -3.14
N LEU A 320 5.81 2.10 -3.89
CA LEU A 320 5.75 2.16 -5.35
C LEU A 320 5.39 0.82 -6.02
N GLY A 321 5.94 -0.27 -5.48
CA GLY A 321 5.72 -1.62 -6.00
C GLY A 321 4.44 -2.28 -5.48
N ALA A 322 3.73 -1.71 -4.50
CA ALA A 322 2.63 -2.40 -3.83
C ALA A 322 1.46 -2.69 -4.80
N THR A 323 0.79 -1.65 -5.31
CA THR A 323 -0.35 -1.85 -6.24
C THR A 323 0.06 -2.49 -7.57
N PRO A 324 1.20 -2.10 -8.20
CA PRO A 324 1.69 -2.81 -9.38
C PRO A 324 1.99 -4.29 -9.12
N GLY A 325 2.57 -4.65 -7.98
CA GLY A 325 2.84 -6.03 -7.59
C GLY A 325 1.57 -6.87 -7.62
N TRP A 326 0.50 -6.40 -6.98
CA TRP A 326 -0.83 -7.04 -7.02
C TRP A 326 -1.32 -7.28 -8.44
N LEU A 327 -1.23 -6.28 -9.32
CA LEU A 327 -1.61 -6.42 -10.73
C LEU A 327 -0.76 -7.47 -11.44
N LEU A 328 0.57 -7.42 -11.27
CA LEU A 328 1.49 -8.33 -11.96
C LEU A 328 1.30 -9.79 -11.52
N GLY A 329 1.10 -10.04 -10.23
CA GLY A 329 0.78 -11.38 -9.74
C GLY A 329 -0.54 -11.91 -10.30
N LEU A 330 -1.55 -11.06 -10.35
CA LEU A 330 -2.86 -11.41 -10.89
C LEU A 330 -2.81 -11.84 -12.36
N ILE A 331 -1.92 -11.22 -13.15
CA ILE A 331 -1.83 -11.47 -14.59
C ILE A 331 -0.71 -12.44 -15.00
N ASP A 332 0.26 -12.76 -14.15
CA ASP A 332 1.34 -13.71 -14.49
C ASP A 332 0.90 -15.17 -14.43
N THR A 333 0.15 -15.60 -15.44
CA THR A 333 -0.45 -16.94 -15.54
C THR A 333 0.53 -18.11 -15.49
N GLY A 334 1.84 -17.87 -15.63
CA GLY A 334 2.88 -18.91 -15.55
C GLY A 334 3.54 -19.06 -14.17
N ALA A 335 3.29 -18.14 -13.24
CA ALA A 335 3.86 -18.15 -11.91
C ALA A 335 2.99 -18.90 -10.90
N HIS A 336 3.63 -19.43 -9.87
CA HIS A 336 2.98 -20.11 -8.74
C HIS A 336 3.36 -19.42 -7.43
N LEU A 337 2.48 -19.54 -6.44
CA LEU A 337 2.77 -19.12 -5.08
C LEU A 337 4.06 -19.77 -4.54
N PRO A 338 4.89 -19.04 -3.77
CA PRO A 338 6.01 -19.65 -3.07
C PRO A 338 5.53 -20.75 -2.11
N THR A 339 6.39 -21.72 -1.82
CA THR A 339 6.12 -22.71 -0.77
C THR A 339 6.66 -22.21 0.56
N VAL A 340 5.85 -22.30 1.61
CA VAL A 340 6.25 -22.00 2.99
C VAL A 340 6.84 -23.26 3.62
N THR A 341 8.10 -23.20 4.05
CA THR A 341 8.82 -24.32 4.69
C THR A 341 9.33 -23.90 6.07
N ALA A 342 9.48 -24.86 6.99
CA ALA A 342 9.92 -24.64 8.38
C ALA A 342 11.30 -25.26 8.67
#